data_AF-A0A968HLJ9-F1
#
_entry.id   AF-A0A968HLJ9-F1
#
_cell.length_a   1.000
_cell.length_b   1.000
_cell.length_c   1.000
_cell.angle_alpha   90.00
_cell.angle_beta   90.00
_cell.angle_gamma   90.00
#
_symmetry.space_group_name_H-M   'P 1'
#
loop_
_entity.id
_entity.type
_entity.pdbx_description
1 polymer ?
#
loop_
_entity_poly.entity_id
_entity_poly.type
_entity_poly.pdbx_seq_one_letter_code
_entity_poly.pdbx_strand_id
1 'polypeptide(L)'
;MRGFAALFNLRRNALADKLDGLLLLLLPDWLEQPFAAHAPDLWSVFGTTFLERGDFDRTPFEQWWRESDERFERLCAARPGAAERYAHGTYTFAYAIDHGAVDLPLRDMRDVLAKVPGYTGWQVWWVPQNKFQPTVGDGALECWIFGDEQIFPDPAHSDYWRASGTGALYLWRGYEEDSHPDRLPVGMHMSTTLPIWRVGEALLHVRELAALLGLPEHTRVVFRARWTGLLDRTLTHWPDRMRGGPEPGKRSSVGEHVGDTVFDIREAKIALPELVDRLVQPLYECFELYLPAPDVITIQLEQLIQRKG
;
A
#
# COMPACT_ATOMS: atom_id res chain seq x y z
N MET A 1 -54.29 -11.26 -18.61
CA MET A 1 -52.86 -11.63 -18.72
C MET A 1 -52.28 -11.44 -20.15
N ARG A 2 -52.57 -10.33 -20.85
CA ARG A 2 -51.92 -9.94 -22.14
C ARG A 2 -51.95 -8.41 -22.37
N GLY A 3 -51.73 -7.61 -21.31
CA GLY A 3 -51.89 -6.14 -21.38
C GLY A 3 -50.68 -5.30 -20.99
N PHE A 4 -49.67 -5.85 -20.30
CA PHE A 4 -48.58 -5.06 -19.72
C PHE A 4 -47.29 -5.06 -20.56
N ALA A 5 -47.07 -6.09 -21.38
CA ALA A 5 -45.86 -6.23 -22.21
C ALA A 5 -45.87 -5.34 -23.48
N ALA A 6 -47.01 -4.77 -23.87
CA ALA A 6 -47.12 -3.95 -25.08
C ALA A 6 -46.70 -2.48 -24.86
N LEU A 7 -46.70 -1.99 -23.61
CA LEU A 7 -46.32 -0.60 -23.32
C LEU A 7 -44.80 -0.36 -23.37
N PHE A 8 -43.99 -1.40 -23.16
CA PHE A 8 -42.53 -1.28 -23.13
C PHE A 8 -41.84 -1.47 -24.50
N ASN A 9 -42.54 -2.03 -25.50
CA ASN A 9 -41.94 -2.29 -26.82
C ASN A 9 -42.06 -1.10 -27.81
N LEU A 10 -42.67 0.01 -27.40
CA LEU A 10 -42.85 1.20 -28.25
C LEU A 10 -41.94 2.39 -27.88
N ARG A 11 -40.93 2.21 -27.03
CA ARG A 11 -39.95 3.27 -26.70
C ARG A 11 -38.48 2.89 -26.84
N ARG A 12 -38.15 1.75 -27.47
CA ARG A 12 -36.75 1.33 -27.64
C ARG A 12 -35.97 2.17 -28.67
N ASN A 13 -36.66 2.85 -29.59
CA ASN A 13 -36.02 3.64 -30.66
C ASN A 13 -36.24 5.16 -30.53
N ALA A 14 -36.79 5.65 -29.41
CA ALA A 14 -37.07 7.08 -29.22
C ALA A 14 -36.37 7.70 -27.99
N LEU A 15 -35.80 6.89 -27.09
CA LEU A 15 -35.10 7.40 -25.90
C LEU A 15 -33.56 7.48 -26.06
N ALA A 16 -32.99 6.89 -27.12
CA ALA A 16 -31.54 6.82 -27.30
C ALA A 16 -30.92 8.10 -27.88
N ASP A 17 -31.70 8.98 -28.53
CA ASP A 17 -31.17 10.14 -29.26
C ASP A 17 -31.42 11.50 -28.58
N LYS A 18 -31.98 11.56 -27.36
CA LYS A 18 -32.32 12.83 -26.68
C LYS A 18 -32.21 12.84 -25.15
N LEU A 19 -31.20 12.19 -24.56
CA LEU A 19 -30.92 12.34 -23.13
C LEU A 19 -29.46 12.71 -22.92
N ASP A 20 -29.18 14.01 -23.05
CA ASP A 20 -28.02 14.63 -22.43
C ASP A 20 -28.12 14.43 -20.90
N GLY A 21 -27.03 13.98 -20.30
CA GLY A 21 -26.97 13.45 -18.96
C GLY A 21 -27.59 14.35 -17.89
N LEU A 22 -28.71 13.89 -17.32
CA LEU A 22 -29.01 13.94 -15.87
C LEU A 22 -30.35 13.22 -15.64
N LEU A 23 -30.31 11.94 -15.25
CA LEU A 23 -31.48 11.29 -14.65
C LEU A 23 -30.99 10.30 -13.60
N LEU A 24 -30.64 10.82 -12.43
CA LEU A 24 -30.52 10.05 -11.19
C LEU A 24 -31.91 9.53 -10.84
N LEU A 25 -32.18 8.27 -11.16
CA LEU A 25 -33.36 7.57 -10.69
C LEU A 25 -33.15 7.21 -9.21
N LEU A 26 -33.68 8.04 -8.31
CA LEU A 26 -33.94 7.62 -6.94
C LEU A 26 -35.09 6.60 -6.99
N LEU A 27 -34.77 5.32 -6.92
CA LEU A 27 -35.76 4.27 -6.68
C LEU A 27 -36.11 4.29 -5.18
N PRO A 28 -37.39 4.44 -4.82
CA PRO A 28 -37.80 4.30 -3.43
C PRO A 28 -37.51 2.89 -2.88
N ASP A 29 -37.14 2.77 -1.60
CA ASP A 29 -36.75 1.51 -0.94
C ASP A 29 -37.77 0.35 -1.12
N TRP A 30 -39.05 0.67 -1.27
CA TRP A 30 -40.11 -0.34 -1.49
C TRP A 30 -40.09 -0.97 -2.89
N LEU A 31 -39.33 -0.40 -3.84
CA LEU A 31 -39.11 -0.93 -5.18
C LEU A 31 -37.82 -1.74 -5.31
N GLU A 32 -36.88 -1.66 -4.35
CA GLU A 32 -35.59 -2.36 -4.43
C GLU A 32 -35.73 -3.89 -4.37
N GLN A 33 -36.48 -4.42 -3.40
CA GLN A 33 -36.60 -5.87 -3.22
C GLN A 33 -37.27 -6.58 -4.40
N PRO A 34 -38.36 -6.06 -4.99
CA PRO A 34 -38.95 -6.66 -6.19
C PRO A 34 -38.01 -6.61 -7.40
N PHE A 35 -37.24 -5.53 -7.57
CA PHE A 35 -36.33 -5.37 -8.72
C PHE A 35 -35.12 -6.30 -8.63
N ALA A 36 -34.49 -6.39 -7.45
CA ALA A 36 -33.36 -7.30 -7.21
C ALA A 36 -33.73 -8.77 -7.43
N ALA A 37 -34.99 -9.15 -7.17
CA ALA A 37 -35.48 -10.50 -7.40
C ALA A 37 -35.76 -10.84 -8.88
N HIS A 38 -35.98 -9.85 -9.74
CA HIS A 38 -36.41 -10.05 -11.14
C HIS A 38 -35.35 -9.68 -12.18
N ALA A 39 -34.29 -8.95 -11.79
CA ALA A 39 -33.16 -8.59 -12.65
C ALA A 39 -31.83 -8.53 -11.86
N PRO A 40 -31.39 -9.65 -11.25
CA PRO A 40 -30.20 -9.70 -10.38
C PRO A 40 -28.90 -9.28 -11.10
N ASP A 41 -28.85 -9.48 -12.41
CA ASP A 41 -27.78 -9.16 -13.34
C ASP A 41 -27.70 -7.66 -13.71
N LEU A 42 -28.79 -6.90 -13.57
CA LEU A 42 -28.75 -5.43 -13.62
C LEU A 42 -28.44 -4.85 -12.24
N TRP A 43 -28.89 -5.49 -11.15
CA TRP A 43 -28.62 -5.03 -9.79
C TRP A 43 -27.13 -5.13 -9.42
N SER A 44 -26.40 -6.13 -9.91
CA SER A 44 -24.94 -6.22 -9.71
C SER A 44 -24.17 -5.05 -10.37
N VAL A 45 -24.70 -4.51 -11.47
CA VAL A 45 -24.13 -3.37 -12.21
C VAL A 45 -24.43 -2.04 -11.51
N PHE A 46 -25.62 -1.88 -10.90
CA PHE A 46 -25.99 -0.65 -10.18
C PHE A 46 -25.59 -0.64 -8.71
N GLY A 47 -25.61 -1.80 -8.03
CA GLY A 47 -25.28 -1.93 -6.60
C GLY A 47 -23.80 -1.77 -6.27
N THR A 48 -22.92 -1.80 -7.27
CA THR A 48 -21.48 -1.53 -7.11
C THR A 48 -21.09 -0.11 -7.52
N THR A 49 -21.94 0.62 -8.24
CA THR A 49 -21.52 1.84 -8.97
C THR A 49 -22.11 3.14 -8.43
N PHE A 50 -23.09 3.14 -7.51
CA PHE A 50 -23.75 4.38 -7.07
C PHE A 50 -24.03 4.45 -5.57
N LEU A 51 -22.96 4.40 -4.78
CA LEU A 51 -22.86 5.29 -3.63
C LEU A 51 -21.74 6.25 -3.96
N GLU A 52 -22.07 7.52 -4.18
CA GLU A 52 -21.10 8.62 -4.14
C GLU A 52 -20.44 8.59 -2.75
N ARG A 53 -19.43 7.73 -2.59
CA ARG A 53 -18.52 7.76 -1.45
C ARG A 53 -17.74 9.04 -1.63
N GLY A 54 -18.19 10.12 -1.00
CA GLY A 54 -17.61 11.45 -1.12
C GLY A 54 -16.08 11.41 -1.06
N ASP A 55 -15.40 12.31 -1.78
CA ASP A 55 -13.95 12.29 -1.95
C ASP A 55 -13.23 11.99 -0.63
N PHE A 56 -12.30 11.03 -0.68
CA PHE A 56 -11.39 10.79 0.44
C PHE A 56 -10.54 12.05 0.59
N ASP A 57 -10.72 12.81 1.67
CA ASP A 57 -9.89 13.99 1.93
C ASP A 57 -8.45 13.53 2.19
N ARG A 58 -7.59 13.74 1.20
CA ARG A 58 -6.18 13.37 1.24
C ARG A 58 -5.34 14.41 1.98
N THR A 59 -5.88 15.59 2.30
CA THR A 59 -5.12 16.70 2.88
C THR A 59 -4.36 16.32 4.17
N PRO A 60 -5.00 15.63 5.15
CA PRO A 60 -4.29 15.19 6.35
C PRO A 60 -3.17 14.19 6.05
N PHE A 61 -3.37 13.31 5.05
CA PHE A 61 -2.36 12.35 4.62
C PHE A 61 -1.17 13.02 3.93
N GLU A 62 -1.43 13.99 3.04
CA GLU A 62 -0.36 14.75 2.38
C GLU A 62 0.48 15.56 3.39
N GLN A 63 -0.17 16.12 4.40
CA GLN A 63 0.52 16.78 5.50
C GLN A 63 1.39 15.80 6.29
N TRP A 64 0.82 14.65 6.69
CA TRP A 64 1.54 13.61 7.43
C TRP A 64 2.75 13.08 6.66
N TRP A 65 2.60 12.85 5.35
CA TRP A 65 3.69 12.45 4.46
C TRP A 65 4.83 13.47 4.49
N ARG A 66 4.53 14.74 4.20
CA ARG A 66 5.52 15.82 4.15
C ARG A 66 6.22 16.02 5.48
N GLU A 67 5.47 16.06 6.58
CA GLU A 67 6.06 16.24 7.92
C GLU A 67 6.97 15.08 8.31
N SER A 68 6.65 13.85 7.87
CA SER A 68 7.48 12.67 8.13
C SER A 68 8.75 12.66 7.29
N ASP A 69 8.67 13.06 6.01
CA ASP A 69 9.83 13.29 5.14
C ASP A 69 10.76 14.33 5.79
N GLU A 70 10.25 15.52 6.07
CA GLU A 70 11.04 16.62 6.65
C GLU A 70 11.64 16.23 8.01
N ARG A 71 10.90 15.49 8.84
CA ARG A 71 11.40 14.99 10.12
C ARG A 71 12.58 14.04 9.91
N PHE A 72 12.47 13.09 9.00
CA PHE A 72 13.54 12.15 8.71
C PHE A 72 14.77 12.84 8.13
N GLU A 73 14.58 13.77 7.19
CA GLU A 73 15.68 14.54 6.60
C GLU A 73 16.44 15.35 7.65
N ARG A 74 15.73 16.00 8.59
CA ARG A 74 16.37 16.69 9.73
C ARG A 74 17.18 15.73 10.60
N LEU A 75 16.66 14.53 10.88
CA LEU A 75 17.34 13.52 11.67
C LEU A 75 18.60 12.99 10.95
N CYS A 76 18.51 12.74 9.65
CA CYS A 76 19.64 12.33 8.81
C CYS A 76 20.72 13.41 8.76
N ALA A 77 20.36 14.68 8.58
CA ALA A 77 21.32 15.80 8.56
C ALA A 77 22.03 15.98 9.92
N ALA A 78 21.36 15.66 11.03
CA ALA A 78 21.91 15.82 12.37
C ALA A 78 22.81 14.64 12.81
N ARG A 79 22.75 13.48 12.12
CA ARG A 79 23.40 12.25 12.57
C ARG A 79 24.50 11.81 11.60
N PRO A 80 25.78 11.78 12.03
CA PRO A 80 26.87 11.30 11.20
C PRO A 80 26.63 9.87 10.68
N GLY A 81 26.95 9.62 9.41
CA GLY A 81 26.78 8.32 8.76
C GLY A 81 25.36 8.04 8.25
N ALA A 82 24.36 8.86 8.63
CA ALA A 82 22.98 8.60 8.26
C ALA A 82 22.72 8.88 6.77
N ALA A 83 23.28 9.95 6.21
CA ALA A 83 23.11 10.23 4.78
C ALA A 83 23.73 9.12 3.92
N GLU A 84 24.91 8.62 4.29
CA GLU A 84 25.63 7.55 3.59
C GLU A 84 24.85 6.24 3.63
N ARG A 85 24.19 5.93 4.75
CA ARG A 85 23.34 4.73 4.92
C ARG A 85 22.26 4.61 3.86
N TYR A 86 21.69 5.73 3.44
CA TYR A 86 20.55 5.79 2.52
C TYR A 86 20.94 6.34 1.14
N ALA A 87 22.23 6.59 0.89
CA ALA A 87 22.72 7.32 -0.29
C ALA A 87 22.40 6.65 -1.63
N HIS A 88 22.17 5.33 -1.62
CA HIS A 88 21.94 4.58 -2.84
C HIS A 88 20.46 4.50 -3.23
N GLY A 89 19.55 4.87 -2.33
CA GLY A 89 18.12 4.81 -2.59
C GLY A 89 17.39 4.05 -1.50
N THR A 90 16.09 4.32 -1.43
CA THR A 90 15.20 3.82 -0.38
C THR A 90 13.82 3.54 -0.93
N TYR A 91 13.04 2.78 -0.17
CA TYR A 91 11.60 2.81 -0.31
C TYR A 91 10.94 3.41 0.93
N THR A 92 9.81 4.06 0.69
CA THR A 92 8.97 4.65 1.71
C THR A 92 7.57 4.11 1.56
N PHE A 93 6.95 3.68 2.65
CA PHE A 93 5.52 3.39 2.70
C PHE A 93 4.84 4.31 3.71
N ALA A 94 3.67 4.82 3.35
CA ALA A 94 2.83 5.54 4.28
C ALA A 94 1.38 5.21 4.01
N TYR A 95 0.58 5.24 5.07
CA TYR A 95 -0.86 5.17 4.93
C TYR A 95 -1.57 5.97 6.01
N ALA A 96 -2.81 6.34 5.74
CA ALA A 96 -3.72 6.89 6.72
C ALA A 96 -5.10 6.24 6.57
N ILE A 97 -5.65 5.83 7.71
CA ILE A 97 -7.03 5.39 7.84
C ILE A 97 -7.93 6.64 7.82
N ASP A 98 -9.18 6.54 7.34
CA ASP A 98 -10.16 7.62 7.32
C ASP A 98 -10.09 8.49 8.59
N HIS A 99 -10.08 9.81 8.40
CA HIS A 99 -9.95 10.76 9.48
C HIS A 99 -11.06 10.58 10.53
N GLY A 100 -10.67 10.46 11.81
CA GLY A 100 -11.58 10.25 12.93
C GLY A 100 -12.01 8.81 13.15
N ALA A 101 -11.59 7.85 12.32
CA ALA A 101 -11.84 6.42 12.56
C ALA A 101 -10.98 5.87 13.71
N VAL A 102 -9.85 6.51 13.99
CA VAL A 102 -8.91 6.15 15.06
C VAL A 102 -8.57 7.39 15.87
N ASP A 103 -8.65 7.28 17.19
CA ASP A 103 -8.17 8.29 18.14
C ASP A 103 -7.68 7.57 19.39
N LEU A 104 -6.37 7.31 19.44
CA LEU A 104 -5.73 6.60 20.55
C LEU A 104 -4.62 7.44 21.17
N PRO A 105 -4.46 7.39 22.50
CA PRO A 105 -3.21 7.80 23.15
C PRO A 105 -2.01 7.08 22.52
N LEU A 106 -0.88 7.77 22.36
CA LEU A 106 0.31 7.19 21.71
C LEU A 106 0.81 5.90 22.40
N ARG A 107 0.62 5.79 23.72
CA ARG A 107 0.93 4.56 24.45
C ARG A 107 0.11 3.38 23.94
N ASP A 108 -1.19 3.58 23.76
CA ASP A 108 -2.11 2.53 23.33
C ASP A 108 -1.85 2.19 21.85
N MET A 109 -1.56 3.19 21.02
CA MET A 109 -1.12 2.98 19.64
C MET A 109 0.14 2.09 19.58
N ARG A 110 1.15 2.37 20.41
CA ARG A 110 2.37 1.54 20.50
C ARG A 110 2.03 0.10 20.90
N ASP A 111 1.17 -0.06 21.90
CA ASP A 111 0.79 -1.38 22.42
C ASP A 111 -0.04 -2.19 21.40
N VAL A 112 -0.81 -1.53 20.53
CA VAL A 112 -1.50 -2.17 19.41
C VAL A 112 -0.51 -2.54 18.29
N LEU A 113 0.39 -1.63 17.90
CA LEU A 113 1.39 -1.89 16.86
C LEU A 113 2.29 -3.07 17.21
N ALA A 114 2.68 -3.19 18.49
CA ALA A 114 3.50 -4.31 18.97
C ALA A 114 2.80 -5.69 18.84
N LYS A 115 1.49 -5.73 18.58
CA LYS A 115 0.72 -6.97 18.40
C LYS A 115 0.47 -7.31 16.93
N VAL A 116 0.80 -6.43 15.99
CA VAL A 116 0.63 -6.70 14.56
C VAL A 116 1.62 -7.79 14.15
N PRO A 117 1.19 -8.90 13.54
CA PRO A 117 2.09 -9.99 13.16
C PRO A 117 3.01 -9.58 11.99
N GLY A 118 4.24 -10.09 12.01
CA GLY A 118 5.17 -10.02 10.88
C GLY A 118 4.98 -11.16 9.89
N TYR A 119 5.29 -10.91 8.61
CA TYR A 119 5.25 -11.92 7.55
C TYR A 119 6.65 -12.22 6.97
N THR A 120 7.61 -11.35 7.27
CA THR A 120 9.01 -11.51 6.89
C THR A 120 9.92 -11.55 8.13
N GLY A 121 11.20 -11.87 7.92
CA GLY A 121 12.22 -11.80 8.98
C GLY A 121 12.50 -10.38 9.48
N TRP A 122 12.09 -9.35 8.73
CA TRP A 122 12.25 -7.94 9.09
C TRP A 122 10.97 -7.16 8.78
N GLN A 123 10.00 -7.32 9.69
CA GLN A 123 8.66 -6.76 9.61
C GLN A 123 8.65 -5.24 9.39
N VAL A 124 7.68 -4.77 8.59
CA VAL A 124 7.36 -3.34 8.44
C VAL A 124 6.76 -2.76 9.73
N TRP A 125 7.18 -1.55 10.12
CA TRP A 125 6.78 -0.92 11.40
C TRP A 125 7.07 -1.78 12.63
N TRP A 126 8.16 -2.54 12.63
CA TRP A 126 8.56 -3.34 13.78
C TRP A 126 8.72 -2.47 15.04
N VAL A 127 8.12 -2.91 16.15
CA VAL A 127 8.19 -2.24 17.46
C VAL A 127 9.24 -2.94 18.33
N PRO A 128 10.49 -2.47 18.36
CA PRO A 128 11.53 -3.05 19.20
C PRO A 128 11.26 -2.85 20.69
N GLN A 129 11.61 -3.84 21.50
CA GLN A 129 11.59 -3.80 22.98
C GLN A 129 12.98 -3.61 23.59
N ASN A 130 13.97 -3.23 22.77
CA ASN A 130 15.36 -3.05 23.17
C ASN A 130 15.73 -1.56 23.16
N LYS A 131 17.02 -1.24 23.03
CA LYS A 131 17.51 0.15 23.00
C LYS A 131 16.96 1.01 21.85
N PHE A 132 16.37 0.40 20.82
CA PHE A 132 15.72 1.09 19.71
C PHE A 132 14.22 1.35 19.96
N GLN A 133 13.71 1.09 21.17
CA GLN A 133 12.29 1.29 21.49
C GLN A 133 11.76 2.65 21.01
N PRO A 134 10.51 2.72 20.51
CA PRO A 134 9.93 3.96 20.02
C PRO A 134 9.86 5.04 21.11
N THR A 135 10.05 6.29 20.68
CA THR A 135 9.94 7.48 21.52
C THR A 135 8.85 8.41 20.99
N VAL A 136 8.52 9.48 21.72
CA VAL A 136 7.57 10.49 21.26
C VAL A 136 8.33 11.67 20.66
N GLY A 137 8.05 11.99 19.41
CA GLY A 137 8.63 13.11 18.67
C GLY A 137 7.59 13.80 17.79
N ASP A 138 7.52 15.13 17.87
CA ASP A 138 6.58 15.96 17.09
C ASP A 138 5.13 15.46 17.15
N GLY A 139 4.67 15.06 18.35
CA GLY A 139 3.29 14.59 18.58
C GLY A 139 2.98 13.17 18.09
N ALA A 140 3.97 12.42 17.61
CA ALA A 140 3.82 11.06 17.12
C ALA A 140 4.77 10.08 17.84
N LEU A 141 4.49 8.79 17.72
CA LEU A 141 5.51 7.77 17.94
C LEU A 141 6.53 7.87 16.80
N GLU A 142 7.80 7.79 17.13
CA GLU A 142 8.89 7.64 16.17
C GLU A 142 9.91 6.61 16.66
N CYS A 143 10.45 5.85 15.71
CA CYS A 143 11.49 4.87 15.94
C CYS A 143 12.52 4.98 14.83
N TRP A 144 13.80 5.00 15.22
CA TRP A 144 14.91 4.98 14.27
C TRP A 144 15.91 3.91 14.67
N ILE A 145 15.92 2.82 13.90
CA ILE A 145 16.87 1.72 14.04
C ILE A 145 18.14 2.13 13.29
N PHE A 146 19.01 2.89 13.96
CA PHE A 146 20.25 3.37 13.37
C PHE A 146 21.34 3.55 14.42
N GLY A 147 22.60 3.36 14.02
CA GLY A 147 23.79 3.70 14.80
C GLY A 147 24.30 2.61 15.72
N ASP A 148 23.87 1.36 15.51
CA ASP A 148 24.59 0.19 16.01
C ASP A 148 25.08 -0.67 14.85
N GLU A 149 26.25 -0.31 14.35
CA GLU A 149 26.96 -1.00 13.28
C GLU A 149 27.32 -2.46 13.64
N GLN A 150 27.25 -2.85 14.91
CA GLN A 150 27.50 -4.25 15.28
C GLN A 150 26.27 -5.13 15.14
N ILE A 151 25.07 -4.54 15.21
CA ILE A 151 23.80 -5.28 15.17
C ILE A 151 23.14 -5.14 13.80
N PHE A 152 23.07 -3.92 13.25
CA PHE A 152 22.38 -3.62 11.99
C PHE A 152 23.25 -2.68 11.12
N PRO A 153 24.30 -3.21 10.47
CA PRO A 153 25.25 -2.43 9.70
C PRO A 153 24.78 -2.10 8.29
N ASP A 154 23.52 -2.34 7.93
CA ASP A 154 23.08 -2.33 6.54
C ASP A 154 21.80 -1.49 6.33
N PRO A 155 21.58 -0.98 5.09
CA PRO A 155 20.43 -0.15 4.77
C PRO A 155 19.06 -0.82 4.98
N ALA A 156 18.94 -2.14 4.78
CA ALA A 156 17.66 -2.84 4.85
C ALA A 156 17.16 -3.08 6.28
N HIS A 157 18.06 -3.06 7.25
CA HIS A 157 17.74 -3.14 8.68
C HIS A 157 17.79 -1.78 9.39
N SER A 158 17.94 -0.69 8.63
CA SER A 158 18.03 0.67 9.15
C SER A 158 16.72 1.45 9.01
N ASP A 159 15.67 1.01 9.69
CA ASP A 159 14.33 1.60 9.59
C ASP A 159 14.22 2.95 10.29
N TYR A 160 13.59 3.90 9.63
CA TYR A 160 12.91 5.00 10.31
C TYR A 160 11.41 4.86 10.11
N TRP A 161 10.63 4.90 11.18
CA TRP A 161 9.18 4.91 11.07
C TRP A 161 8.51 5.83 12.09
N ARG A 162 7.31 6.30 11.72
CA ARG A 162 6.43 7.12 12.56
C ARG A 162 5.02 6.54 12.60
N ALA A 163 4.34 6.73 13.71
CA ALA A 163 2.92 6.41 13.85
C ALA A 163 2.19 7.47 14.69
N SER A 164 1.08 7.98 14.18
CA SER A 164 0.20 8.92 14.87
C SER A 164 -0.84 8.17 15.70
N GLY A 165 -1.40 8.84 16.73
CA GLY A 165 -2.56 8.33 17.47
C GLY A 165 -3.85 8.26 16.63
N THR A 166 -3.86 8.92 15.47
CA THR A 166 -5.01 9.00 14.55
C THR A 166 -4.98 7.98 13.42
N GLY A 167 -4.08 6.99 13.49
CA GLY A 167 -4.03 5.89 12.50
C GLY A 167 -3.29 6.21 11.19
N ALA A 168 -2.47 7.25 11.17
CA ALA A 168 -1.51 7.51 10.08
C ALA A 168 -0.11 6.98 10.42
N LEU A 169 0.50 6.25 9.49
CA LEU A 169 1.79 5.58 9.64
C LEU A 169 2.72 5.91 8.48
N TYR A 170 4.03 5.84 8.75
CA TYR A 170 5.09 6.16 7.80
C TYR A 170 6.30 5.28 8.07
N LEU A 171 6.95 4.76 7.03
CA LEU A 171 8.17 3.94 7.08
C LEU A 171 9.12 4.38 5.97
N TRP A 172 10.39 4.53 6.30
CA TRP A 172 11.52 4.75 5.40
C TRP A 172 12.56 3.66 5.63
N ARG A 173 12.98 2.97 4.56
CA ARG A 173 13.95 1.88 4.65
C ARG A 173 14.82 1.81 3.39
N GLY A 174 16.09 1.45 3.55
CA GLY A 174 16.97 1.20 2.42
C GLY A 174 16.71 -0.16 1.74
N TYR A 175 17.36 -0.38 0.60
CA TYR A 175 17.22 -1.60 -0.18
C TYR A 175 18.01 -2.79 0.39
N GLU A 176 17.45 -3.99 0.24
CA GLU A 176 18.09 -5.25 0.66
C GLU A 176 19.24 -5.63 -0.28
N GLU A 177 19.08 -5.33 -1.56
CA GLU A 177 20.08 -5.47 -2.62
C GLU A 177 21.37 -4.70 -2.31
N ASP A 178 21.24 -3.56 -1.62
CA ASP A 178 22.36 -2.70 -1.22
C ASP A 178 23.01 -3.14 0.10
N SER A 179 22.44 -4.15 0.76
CA SER A 179 22.92 -4.68 2.05
C SER A 179 23.88 -5.87 1.90
N HIS A 180 24.07 -6.36 0.67
CA HIS A 180 24.89 -7.53 0.35
C HIS A 180 25.94 -7.24 -0.73
N PRO A 181 26.96 -6.40 -0.42
CA PRO A 181 28.00 -6.03 -1.37
C PRO A 181 28.88 -7.21 -1.85
N ASP A 182 28.85 -8.34 -1.14
CA ASP A 182 29.50 -9.59 -1.56
C ASP A 182 28.73 -10.32 -2.69
N ARG A 183 27.47 -9.94 -2.92
CA ARG A 183 26.57 -10.56 -3.92
C ARG A 183 26.27 -9.65 -5.09
N LEU A 184 26.00 -8.38 -4.81
CA LEU A 184 25.60 -7.40 -5.81
C LEU A 184 26.36 -6.08 -5.58
N PRO A 185 26.78 -5.38 -6.64
CA PRO A 185 27.22 -4.01 -6.51
C PRO A 185 26.13 -3.12 -5.92
N VAL A 186 26.50 -2.34 -4.89
CA VAL A 186 25.60 -1.42 -4.19
C VAL A 186 25.08 -0.35 -5.16
N GLY A 187 23.77 -0.07 -5.12
CA GLY A 187 23.15 0.98 -5.92
C GLY A 187 22.83 0.59 -7.36
N MET A 188 23.07 -0.66 -7.78
CA MET A 188 22.94 -1.08 -9.18
C MET A 188 21.74 -1.97 -9.48
N HIS A 189 21.10 -2.53 -8.46
CA HIS A 189 20.13 -3.60 -8.64
C HIS A 189 18.85 -3.40 -7.85
N MET A 190 17.74 -3.92 -8.39
CA MET A 190 16.46 -4.01 -7.69
C MET A 190 15.89 -5.41 -7.93
N SER A 191 15.46 -6.07 -6.87
CA SER A 191 14.88 -7.40 -6.92
C SER A 191 13.57 -7.37 -7.68
N THR A 192 13.37 -8.43 -8.43
CA THR A 192 12.14 -8.66 -9.16
C THR A 192 10.95 -9.05 -8.29
N THR A 193 11.15 -9.48 -7.03
CA THR A 193 10.06 -9.92 -6.15
C THR A 193 9.93 -9.08 -4.88
N LEU A 194 11.02 -8.48 -4.38
CA LEU A 194 10.96 -7.75 -3.11
C LEU A 194 9.91 -6.63 -3.14
N PRO A 195 9.72 -5.83 -4.21
CA PRO A 195 8.64 -4.85 -4.26
C PRO A 195 7.25 -5.46 -3.99
N ILE A 196 6.97 -6.63 -4.57
CA ILE A 196 5.71 -7.38 -4.34
C ILE A 196 5.59 -7.77 -2.87
N TRP A 197 6.66 -8.31 -2.27
CA TRP A 197 6.67 -8.74 -0.87
C TRP A 197 6.54 -7.56 0.09
N ARG A 198 7.25 -6.46 -0.17
CA ARG A 198 7.26 -5.28 0.69
C ARG A 198 5.90 -4.57 0.66
N VAL A 199 5.31 -4.38 -0.52
CA VAL A 199 3.96 -3.81 -0.64
C VAL A 199 2.92 -4.77 -0.05
N GLY A 200 3.02 -6.07 -0.35
CA GLY A 200 2.13 -7.09 0.21
C GLY A 200 2.14 -7.12 1.73
N GLU A 201 3.32 -7.11 2.36
CA GLU A 201 3.47 -7.07 3.81
C GLU A 201 2.91 -5.77 4.41
N ALA A 202 3.10 -4.63 3.75
CA ALA A 202 2.56 -3.35 4.20
C ALA A 202 1.02 -3.30 4.13
N LEU A 203 0.41 -3.85 3.08
CA LEU A 203 -1.05 -3.95 2.97
C LEU A 203 -1.64 -4.97 3.96
N LEU A 204 -0.94 -6.07 4.21
CA LEU A 204 -1.28 -7.01 5.29
C LEU A 204 -1.20 -6.32 6.65
N HIS A 205 -0.18 -5.50 6.90
CA HIS A 205 -0.06 -4.71 8.12
C HIS A 205 -1.28 -3.79 8.32
N VAL A 206 -1.74 -3.09 7.28
CA VAL A 206 -2.98 -2.28 7.33
C VAL A 206 -4.17 -3.14 7.78
N ARG A 207 -4.36 -4.31 7.16
CA ARG A 207 -5.45 -5.24 7.48
C ARG A 207 -5.42 -5.69 8.94
N GLU A 208 -4.26 -6.13 9.41
CA GLU A 208 -4.11 -6.66 10.77
C GLU A 208 -4.24 -5.55 11.81
N LEU A 209 -3.67 -4.36 11.56
CA LEU A 209 -3.85 -3.20 12.43
C LEU A 209 -5.32 -2.80 12.53
N ALA A 210 -6.01 -2.71 11.40
CA ALA A 210 -7.43 -2.36 11.38
C ALA A 210 -8.29 -3.37 12.15
N ALA A 211 -7.97 -4.67 12.07
CA ALA A 211 -8.63 -5.71 12.84
C ALA A 211 -8.40 -5.54 14.35
N LEU A 212 -7.16 -5.25 14.77
CA LEU A 212 -6.83 -5.00 16.18
C LEU A 212 -7.51 -3.75 16.74
N LEU A 213 -7.74 -2.75 15.89
CA LEU A 213 -8.46 -1.51 16.23
C LEU A 213 -10.00 -1.67 16.18
N GLY A 214 -10.51 -2.81 15.71
CA GLY A 214 -11.95 -3.07 15.60
C GLY A 214 -12.65 -2.22 14.52
N LEU A 215 -11.92 -1.84 13.47
CA LEU A 215 -12.46 -0.97 12.42
C LEU A 215 -13.42 -1.72 11.48
N PRO A 216 -14.50 -1.06 11.00
CA PRO A 216 -15.37 -1.62 9.98
C PRO A 216 -14.64 -1.95 8.67
N GLU A 217 -15.04 -3.03 7.99
CA GLU A 217 -14.39 -3.44 6.73
C GLU A 217 -14.48 -2.39 5.59
N HIS A 218 -15.43 -1.45 5.67
CA HIS A 218 -15.62 -0.38 4.68
C HIS A 218 -14.86 0.91 5.02
N THR A 219 -14.13 0.95 6.15
CA THR A 219 -13.26 2.10 6.45
C THR A 219 -12.17 2.20 5.40
N ARG A 220 -11.99 3.39 4.85
CA ARG A 220 -11.06 3.65 3.76
C ARG A 220 -9.67 3.92 4.29
N VAL A 221 -8.70 3.61 3.44
CA VAL A 221 -7.28 3.83 3.68
C VAL A 221 -6.70 4.43 2.41
N VAL A 222 -5.95 5.52 2.56
CA VAL A 222 -5.02 5.98 1.53
C VAL A 222 -3.66 5.38 1.82
N PHE A 223 -3.02 4.83 0.79
CA PHE A 223 -1.69 4.25 0.88
C PHE A 223 -0.82 4.83 -0.23
N ARG A 224 0.43 5.16 0.10
CA ARG A 224 1.45 5.61 -0.83
C ARG A 224 2.73 4.80 -0.64
N ALA A 225 3.32 4.44 -1.76
CA ALA A 225 4.67 3.93 -1.83
C ALA A 225 5.54 4.84 -2.69
N ARG A 226 6.78 5.08 -2.24
CA ARG A 226 7.82 5.79 -3.01
C ARG A 226 9.06 4.91 -3.07
N TRP A 227 9.74 4.93 -4.20
CA TRP A 227 11.03 4.31 -4.43
C TRP A 227 11.99 5.35 -5.02
N THR A 228 13.16 5.51 -4.42
CA THR A 228 14.17 6.50 -4.81
C THR A 228 15.48 5.84 -5.20
N GLY A 229 16.36 6.56 -5.90
CA GLY A 229 17.66 6.00 -6.34
C GLY A 229 17.49 4.91 -7.39
N LEU A 230 16.43 4.97 -8.19
CA LEU A 230 16.13 3.97 -9.21
C LEU A 230 16.95 4.15 -10.49
N LEU A 231 17.49 5.34 -10.76
CA LEU A 231 18.13 5.65 -12.04
C LEU A 231 19.27 4.67 -12.32
N ASP A 232 19.27 4.08 -13.52
CA ASP A 232 20.26 3.10 -13.97
C ASP A 232 20.29 1.77 -13.19
N ARG A 233 19.43 1.56 -12.18
CA ARG A 233 19.27 0.24 -11.55
C ARG A 233 18.75 -0.76 -12.56
N THR A 234 19.16 -2.01 -12.39
CA THR A 234 18.72 -3.14 -13.20
C THR A 234 17.95 -4.15 -12.38
N LEU A 235 16.89 -4.72 -12.96
CA LEU A 235 16.16 -5.81 -12.31
C LEU A 235 17.06 -7.04 -12.11
N THR A 236 16.97 -7.68 -10.95
CA THR A 236 17.74 -8.89 -10.62
C THR A 236 16.85 -9.93 -9.94
N HIS A 237 17.23 -11.20 -10.08
CA HIS A 237 16.56 -12.29 -9.36
C HIS A 237 17.01 -12.44 -7.92
N TRP A 238 18.06 -11.76 -7.49
CA TRP A 238 18.51 -11.87 -6.11
C TRP A 238 17.64 -10.96 -5.21
N PRO A 239 17.29 -11.35 -3.97
CA PRO A 239 17.71 -12.56 -3.24
C PRO A 239 16.91 -13.83 -3.54
N ASP A 240 16.01 -13.82 -4.52
CA ASP A 240 15.17 -14.97 -4.83
C ASP A 240 15.96 -16.19 -5.26
N ARG A 241 15.50 -17.34 -4.77
CA ARG A 241 15.97 -18.67 -5.19
C ARG A 241 15.11 -19.30 -6.27
N MET A 242 14.04 -18.62 -6.71
CA MET A 242 13.07 -19.20 -7.65
C MET A 242 13.58 -19.12 -9.09
N ARG A 243 13.61 -20.28 -9.76
CA ARG A 243 13.77 -20.36 -11.21
C ARG A 243 12.45 -19.93 -11.85
N GLY A 244 12.49 -18.93 -12.74
CA GLY A 244 11.30 -18.43 -13.44
C GLY A 244 10.75 -17.10 -12.93
N GLY A 245 11.51 -16.34 -12.14
CA GLY A 245 11.18 -14.95 -11.84
C GLY A 245 11.17 -14.06 -13.10
N PRO A 246 10.68 -12.82 -12.99
CA PRO A 246 10.78 -11.78 -14.00
C PRO A 246 12.11 -11.71 -14.76
N GLU A 247 12.09 -11.44 -16.08
CA GLU A 247 13.32 -11.31 -16.87
C GLU A 247 14.24 -10.24 -16.25
N PRO A 248 15.40 -10.63 -15.69
CA PRO A 248 16.32 -9.68 -15.07
C PRO A 248 17.07 -8.90 -16.15
N GLY A 249 17.71 -7.80 -15.75
CA GLY A 249 18.57 -6.99 -16.60
C GLY A 249 17.89 -5.79 -17.24
N LYS A 250 16.56 -5.63 -17.10
CA LYS A 250 15.85 -4.41 -17.52
C LYS A 250 16.29 -3.23 -16.67
N ARG A 251 16.58 -2.09 -17.30
CA ARG A 251 17.12 -0.90 -16.64
C ARG A 251 16.05 0.16 -16.38
N SER A 252 16.07 0.76 -15.21
CA SER A 252 15.20 1.90 -14.90
C SER A 252 15.62 3.15 -15.68
N SER A 253 14.63 3.84 -16.23
CA SER A 253 14.80 5.12 -16.91
C SER A 253 14.57 6.35 -16.02
N VAL A 254 14.14 6.15 -14.77
CA VAL A 254 13.78 7.22 -13.82
C VAL A 254 14.55 7.09 -12.50
N GLY A 255 14.74 8.21 -11.81
CA GLY A 255 15.38 8.23 -10.48
C GLY A 255 14.44 7.94 -9.31
N GLU A 256 13.15 8.14 -9.51
CA GLU A 256 12.12 7.97 -8.47
C GLU A 256 10.81 7.49 -9.11
N HIS A 257 10.07 6.69 -8.35
CA HIS A 257 8.69 6.33 -8.65
C HIS A 257 7.83 6.51 -7.38
N VAL A 258 6.64 7.08 -7.54
CA VAL A 258 5.63 7.20 -6.48
C VAL A 258 4.32 6.63 -7.00
N GLY A 259 3.75 5.68 -6.26
CA GLY A 259 2.43 5.11 -6.51
C GLY A 259 1.54 5.30 -5.30
N ASP A 260 0.27 5.63 -5.51
CA ASP A 260 -0.71 5.70 -4.44
C ASP A 260 -2.08 5.14 -4.86
N THR A 261 -2.84 4.73 -3.85
CA THR A 261 -4.19 4.19 -4.02
C THR A 261 -5.03 4.47 -2.79
N VAL A 262 -6.34 4.56 -2.98
CA VAL A 262 -7.33 4.53 -1.91
C VAL A 262 -8.10 3.22 -2.04
N PHE A 263 -8.33 2.53 -0.92
CA PHE A 263 -9.06 1.27 -0.85
C PHE A 263 -9.81 1.17 0.47
N ASP A 264 -10.71 0.20 0.61
CA ASP A 264 -11.29 -0.15 1.90
C ASP A 264 -10.65 -1.40 2.50
N ILE A 265 -10.69 -1.55 3.83
CA ILE A 265 -10.05 -2.69 4.52
C ILE A 265 -10.49 -4.04 3.94
N ARG A 266 -11.74 -4.14 3.46
CA ARG A 266 -12.25 -5.34 2.79
C ARG A 266 -11.43 -5.69 1.55
N GLU A 267 -11.08 -4.72 0.73
CA GLU A 267 -10.25 -4.93 -0.47
C GLU A 267 -8.90 -5.55 -0.11
N ALA A 268 -8.21 -5.08 0.94
CA ALA A 268 -6.97 -5.69 1.45
C ALA A 268 -7.15 -7.13 1.98
N LYS A 269 -8.38 -7.55 2.27
CA LYS A 269 -8.72 -8.91 2.72
C LYS A 269 -9.06 -9.84 1.55
N ILE A 270 -9.75 -9.36 0.52
CA ILE A 270 -10.31 -10.22 -0.54
C ILE A 270 -9.66 -10.04 -1.92
N ALA A 271 -8.92 -8.95 -2.14
CA ALA A 271 -8.33 -8.57 -3.42
C ALA A 271 -6.89 -8.03 -3.22
N LEU A 272 -6.13 -8.70 -2.34
CA LEU A 272 -4.74 -8.32 -2.06
C LEU A 272 -3.85 -8.37 -3.32
N PRO A 273 -3.90 -9.40 -4.18
CA PRO A 273 -3.11 -9.42 -5.41
C PRO A 273 -3.37 -8.21 -6.32
N GLU A 274 -4.63 -7.84 -6.51
CA GLU A 274 -5.03 -6.71 -7.35
C GLU A 274 -4.58 -5.37 -6.76
N LEU A 275 -4.60 -5.22 -5.43
CA LEU A 275 -4.08 -4.04 -4.76
C LEU A 275 -2.55 -3.92 -4.88
N VAL A 276 -1.84 -5.03 -4.74
CA VAL A 276 -0.39 -5.06 -4.90
C VAL A 276 -0.02 -4.73 -6.33
N ASP A 277 -0.68 -5.35 -7.31
CA ASP A 277 -0.48 -5.12 -8.75
C ASP A 277 -0.63 -3.63 -9.10
N ARG A 278 -1.71 -2.99 -8.63
CA ARG A 278 -1.96 -1.56 -8.83
C ARG A 278 -0.80 -0.66 -8.37
N LEU A 279 -0.08 -1.07 -7.32
CA LEU A 279 1.02 -0.30 -6.74
C LEU A 279 2.39 -0.65 -7.35
N VAL A 280 2.61 -1.91 -7.75
CA VAL A 280 3.94 -2.36 -8.23
C VAL A 280 4.07 -2.38 -9.74
N GLN A 281 2.98 -2.55 -10.50
CA GLN A 281 3.05 -2.54 -11.96
C GLN A 281 3.64 -1.23 -12.49
N PRO A 282 3.19 -0.04 -12.07
CA PRO A 282 3.77 1.23 -12.55
C PRO A 282 5.26 1.40 -12.18
N LEU A 283 5.69 0.81 -11.06
CA LEU A 283 7.10 0.75 -10.69
C LEU A 283 7.89 -0.12 -11.68
N TYR A 284 7.39 -1.31 -12.03
CA TYR A 284 8.07 -2.18 -12.98
C TYR A 284 8.14 -1.59 -14.39
N GLU A 285 7.12 -0.84 -14.82
CA GLU A 285 7.11 -0.15 -16.10
C GLU A 285 8.27 0.87 -16.24
N CYS A 286 8.79 1.38 -15.13
CA CYS A 286 9.97 2.24 -15.12
C CYS A 286 11.23 1.54 -15.67
N PHE A 287 11.28 0.21 -15.61
CA PHE A 287 12.38 -0.65 -16.05
C PHE A 287 12.13 -1.17 -17.47
N GLU A 288 12.41 -0.35 -18.49
CA GLU A 288 12.19 -0.71 -19.91
C GLU A 288 10.77 -1.24 -20.21
N LEU A 289 9.74 -0.67 -19.58
CA LEU A 289 8.34 -1.10 -19.70
C LEU A 289 8.15 -2.58 -19.32
N TYR A 290 8.95 -3.06 -18.37
CA TYR A 290 8.84 -4.41 -17.87
C TYR A 290 7.46 -4.66 -17.24
N LEU A 291 6.84 -5.78 -17.62
CA LEU A 291 5.57 -6.24 -17.07
C LEU A 291 5.78 -7.63 -16.43
N PRO A 292 5.58 -7.77 -15.11
CA PRO A 292 5.49 -9.07 -14.47
C PRO A 292 4.44 -9.96 -15.13
N ALA A 293 4.69 -11.26 -15.17
CA ALA A 293 3.64 -12.20 -15.55
C ALA A 293 2.51 -12.14 -14.51
N PRO A 294 1.21 -12.18 -14.91
CA PRO A 294 0.10 -11.93 -13.99
C PRO A 294 0.04 -12.85 -12.77
N ASP A 295 0.54 -14.08 -12.89
CA ASP A 295 0.54 -15.08 -11.83
C ASP A 295 1.66 -14.87 -10.80
N VAL A 296 2.73 -14.15 -11.16
CA VAL A 296 3.88 -13.92 -10.27
C VAL A 296 3.46 -13.27 -8.97
N ILE A 297 2.62 -12.23 -9.02
CA ILE A 297 2.16 -11.51 -7.82
C ILE A 297 1.41 -12.46 -6.89
N THR A 298 0.44 -13.21 -7.41
CA THR A 298 -0.33 -14.19 -6.63
C THR A 298 0.58 -15.22 -5.98
N ILE A 299 1.51 -15.82 -6.73
CA ILE A 299 2.45 -16.82 -6.22
C ILE A 299 3.34 -16.25 -5.11
N GLN A 300 3.86 -15.04 -5.30
CA GLN A 300 4.70 -14.38 -4.29
C GLN A 300 3.92 -14.08 -3.01
N LEU A 301 2.67 -13.61 -3.12
CA LEU A 301 1.83 -13.31 -1.96
C LEU A 301 1.38 -14.57 -1.21
N GLU A 302 1.08 -15.67 -1.91
CA GLU A 302 0.81 -16.96 -1.28
C GLU A 302 2.01 -17.42 -0.45
N GLN A 303 3.23 -17.29 -0.98
CA GLN A 303 4.45 -17.63 -0.24
C GLN A 303 4.68 -16.72 0.97
N LEU A 304 4.44 -15.42 0.83
CA LEU A 304 4.52 -14.46 1.93
C LEU A 304 3.55 -14.83 3.07
N ILE A 305 2.29 -15.12 2.73
CA ILE A 305 1.26 -15.47 3.71
C ILE A 305 1.58 -16.81 4.41
N GLN A 306 2.12 -17.78 3.67
CA GLN A 306 2.55 -19.07 4.24
C GLN A 306 3.73 -18.93 5.23
N ARG A 307 4.52 -17.86 5.14
CA ARG A 307 5.61 -17.57 6.07
C ARG A 307 5.17 -16.91 7.38
N LYS A 308 3.86 -16.68 7.57
CA LYS A 308 3.33 -16.14 8.83
C LYS A 308 3.83 -16.98 10.01
N GLY A 309 4.64 -16.36 10.86
CA GLY A 309 5.13 -16.93 12.12
C GLY A 309 4.05 -17.05 13.17
#